data_AF-A0A1Q7PNH1-F1
#
_entry.id   AF-A0A1Q7PNH1-F1
#
_cell.length_a   1.000
_cell.length_b   1.000
_cell.length_c   1.000
_cell.angle_alpha   90.00
_cell.angle_beta   90.00
_cell.angle_gamma   90.00
#
_symmetry.space_group_name_H-M   'P 1'
#
loop_
_entity.id
_entity.type
_entity.pdbx_description
1 polymer ?
#
loop_
_entity_poly.entity_id
_entity_poly.type
_entity_poly.pdbx_seq_one_letter_code
_entity_poly.pdbx_strand_id
1 'polypeptide(L)'
;MLPERCSIREKGRDCQMPPEFVMSVKAKDGEYMVGVTCERHKKAFADKLEILQKEGKVPQGTISFSGLRPVGTNCIRIDPNDLIEL
;
A
#
# COMPACT_ATOMS: atom_id res chain seq x y z
N MET A 1 8.60 -1.91 -7.78
CA MET A 1 7.59 -1.16 -8.55
C MET A 1 6.25 -1.26 -7.82
N LEU A 2 5.43 -0.21 -7.90
CA LEU A 2 4.05 -0.25 -7.41
C LEU A 2 3.20 -1.18 -8.30
N PRO A 3 2.16 -1.82 -7.75
CA PRO A 3 1.28 -2.67 -8.55
C PRO A 3 0.51 -1.82 -9.57
N GLU A 4 0.22 -2.42 -10.73
CA GLU A 4 -0.55 -1.76 -11.80
C GLU A 4 -2.03 -1.57 -11.46
N ARG A 5 -2.52 -2.23 -10.41
CA ARG A 5 -3.94 -2.29 -10.06
C ARG A 5 -4.15 -2.00 -8.57
N CYS A 6 -5.28 -1.36 -8.29
CA CYS A 6 -5.84 -1.20 -6.95
C CYS A 6 -6.01 -2.56 -6.25
N SER A 7 -5.81 -2.61 -4.93
CA SER A 7 -5.86 -3.85 -4.15
C SER A 7 -7.29 -4.35 -3.83
N ILE A 8 -8.34 -3.75 -4.39
CA ILE A 8 -9.74 -4.14 -4.14
C ILE A 8 -10.29 -5.08 -5.22
N ARG A 9 -11.05 -6.07 -4.76
CA ARG A 9 -11.90 -6.93 -5.58
C ARG A 9 -13.37 -6.56 -5.42
N GLU A 10 -14.06 -6.32 -6.52
CA GLU A 10 -15.52 -6.17 -6.57
C GLU A 10 -16.14 -7.35 -7.32
N LYS A 11 -17.13 -8.02 -6.71
CA LYS A 11 -17.86 -9.14 -7.34
C LYS A 11 -16.93 -10.23 -7.88
N GLY A 12 -15.84 -10.53 -7.15
CA GLY A 12 -14.86 -11.55 -7.53
C GLY A 12 -13.87 -11.14 -8.62
N ARG A 13 -13.90 -9.89 -9.10
CA ARG A 13 -12.96 -9.38 -10.11
C ARG A 13 -12.05 -8.33 -9.50
N ASP A 14 -10.78 -8.39 -9.87
CA ASP A 14 -9.80 -7.36 -9.50
C ASP A 14 -10.19 -6.02 -10.14
N CYS A 15 -10.08 -4.94 -9.37
CA CYS A 15 -10.16 -3.60 -9.92
C CYS A 15 -9.10 -3.41 -11.01
N GLN A 16 -9.50 -2.82 -12.14
CA GLN A 16 -8.61 -2.57 -13.28
C GLN A 16 -7.97 -1.18 -13.23
N MET A 17 -8.36 -0.34 -12.27
CA MET A 17 -7.82 1.01 -12.13
C MET A 17 -6.43 0.97 -11.46
N PRO A 18 -5.49 1.82 -11.90
CA PRO A 18 -4.23 2.00 -11.20
C PRO A 18 -4.47 2.59 -9.81
N PRO A 19 -3.58 2.34 -8.84
CA PRO A 19 -3.67 2.93 -7.53
C PRO A 19 -3.29 4.42 -7.57
N GLU A 20 -4.04 5.22 -6.82
CA GLU A 20 -3.83 6.66 -6.65
C GLU A 20 -3.39 7.01 -5.22
N PHE A 21 -3.62 6.10 -4.28
CA PHE A 21 -3.33 6.31 -2.86
C PHE A 21 -2.66 5.09 -2.24
N VAL A 22 -1.72 5.35 -1.35
CA VAL A 22 -1.26 4.42 -0.32
C VAL A 22 -2.19 4.54 0.86
N MET A 23 -2.59 3.39 1.39
CA MET A 23 -3.31 3.28 2.65
C MET A 23 -2.41 2.74 3.73
N SER A 24 -2.45 3.38 4.88
CA SER A 24 -1.71 3.00 6.07
C SER A 24 -2.59 3.05 7.31
N VAL A 25 -2.19 2.34 8.35
CA VAL A 25 -2.75 2.45 9.69
C VAL A 25 -1.68 2.99 10.63
N LYS A 26 -1.96 4.14 11.24
CA LYS A 26 -1.13 4.75 12.27
C LYS A 26 -1.54 4.17 13.62
N ALA A 27 -0.77 3.21 14.09
CA ALA A 27 -0.91 2.58 15.40
C ALA A 27 0.03 3.24 16.42
N LYS A 28 0.01 2.78 17.67
CA LYS A 28 0.85 3.34 18.75
C LYS A 28 2.35 3.14 18.51
N ASP A 29 2.70 2.05 17.86
CA ASP A 29 4.05 1.52 17.66
C ASP A 29 4.64 1.84 16.28
N GLY A 30 3.84 2.42 15.38
CA GLY A 30 4.31 2.81 14.06
C GLY A 30 3.19 3.04 13.06
N GLU A 31 3.60 3.25 11.80
CA GLU A 31 2.70 3.37 10.67
C GLU A 31 2.91 2.19 9.72
N TYR A 32 1.83 1.43 9.49
CA TYR A 32 1.84 0.20 8.71
C TYR A 32 1.15 0.44 7.38
N MET A 33 1.86 0.31 6.26
CA MET A 33 1.24 0.27 4.93
C MET A 33 0.42 -1.02 4.81
N VAL A 34 -0.88 -0.88 4.51
CA VAL A 34 -1.81 -2.00 4.41
C VAL A 34 -2.26 -2.29 2.98
N GLY A 35 -2.11 -1.32 2.06
CA GLY A 35 -2.44 -1.54 0.66
C GLY A 35 -2.44 -0.26 -0.16
N VAL A 36 -2.89 -0.39 -1.41
CA VAL A 36 -3.05 0.74 -2.33
C VAL A 36 -4.44 0.72 -2.96
N THR A 37 -5.01 1.90 -3.20
CA THR A 37 -6.38 2.03 -3.74
C THR A 37 -6.46 3.13 -4.80
N CYS A 38 -7.42 2.99 -5.71
CA CYS A 38 -7.89 4.11 -6.55
C CYS A 38 -8.93 4.95 -5.78
N GLU A 39 -9.23 6.15 -6.26
CA GLU A 39 -10.17 7.07 -5.61
C GLU A 39 -11.56 6.44 -5.45
N ARG A 40 -12.04 5.73 -6.48
CA ARG A 40 -13.35 5.06 -6.47
C ARG A 40 -13.52 4.07 -5.32
N HIS A 41 -12.45 3.37 -4.94
CA HIS A 41 -12.52 2.30 -3.93
C HIS A 41 -12.03 2.73 -2.55
N LYS A 42 -11.65 3.99 -2.39
CA LYS A 42 -11.11 4.57 -1.15
C LYS A 42 -11.99 4.32 0.08
N LYS A 43 -13.29 4.59 -0.05
CA LYS A 43 -14.26 4.39 1.03
C LYS A 43 -14.45 2.90 1.36
N ALA A 44 -14.66 2.06 0.35
CA ALA A 44 -14.82 0.62 0.53
C ALA A 44 -13.60 -0.02 1.23
N PHE A 45 -12.40 0.48 0.94
CA PHE A 45 -11.19 0.04 1.61
C PHE A 45 -11.16 0.45 3.09
N ALA A 46 -11.49 1.71 3.42
CA ALA A 46 -11.57 2.17 4.80
C ALA A 46 -12.58 1.36 5.62
N ASP A 47 -13.80 1.17 5.08
CA ASP A 47 -14.85 0.37 5.73
C ASP A 47 -14.35 -1.05 6.01
N LYS A 48 -13.61 -1.65 5.07
CA LYS A 48 -13.03 -2.98 5.25
C LYS A 48 -11.93 -2.99 6.32
N LEU A 49 -11.08 -1.98 6.38
CA LEU A 49 -10.05 -1.86 7.41
C LEU A 49 -10.65 -1.67 8.80
N GLU A 50 -11.71 -0.89 8.95
CA GLU A 50 -12.40 -0.74 10.24
C GLU A 50 -12.92 -2.08 10.76
N ILE A 51 -13.49 -2.91 9.88
CA ILE A 51 -13.92 -4.26 10.22
C ILE A 51 -12.72 -5.11 10.64
N LEU A 52 -11.63 -5.08 9.86
CA LEU A 52 -10.43 -5.86 10.16
C LEU A 52 -9.73 -5.43 11.46
N GLN A 53 -9.77 -4.14 11.80
CA GLN A 53 -9.31 -3.65 13.10
C GLN A 53 -10.18 -4.23 14.22
N LYS A 54 -11.52 -4.14 14.10
CA LYS A 54 -12.46 -4.72 15.09
C LYS A 54 -12.27 -6.23 15.27
N GLU A 55 -11.93 -6.95 14.19
CA GLU A 55 -11.60 -8.38 14.22
C GLU A 55 -10.18 -8.69 14.73
N GLY A 56 -9.36 -7.68 15.01
CA GLY A 56 -7.98 -7.84 15.48
C GLY A 56 -7.00 -8.35 14.41
N LYS A 57 -7.37 -8.32 13.13
CA LYS A 57 -6.53 -8.77 12.01
C LYS A 57 -5.57 -7.70 11.50
N VAL A 58 -5.87 -6.44 11.78
CA VAL A 58 -5.05 -5.26 11.48
C VAL A 58 -4.87 -4.47 12.78
N PRO A 59 -3.69 -3.85 13.03
CA PRO A 59 -3.48 -3.04 14.23
C PRO A 59 -4.54 -1.98 14.43
N GLN A 60 -4.90 -1.71 15.68
CA GLN A 60 -5.79 -0.61 16.05
C GLN A 60 -5.09 0.72 15.79
N GLY A 61 -5.77 1.64 15.11
CA GLY A 61 -5.16 2.92 14.76
C GLY A 61 -5.95 3.73 13.75
N THR A 62 -5.45 4.92 13.44
CA THR A 62 -6.09 5.83 12.49
C THR A 62 -5.73 5.43 11.06
N ILE A 63 -6.74 5.22 10.22
CA ILE A 63 -6.55 4.97 8.78
C ILE A 63 -6.10 6.27 8.11
N SER A 64 -4.99 6.23 7.38
CA SER A 64 -4.44 7.35 6.64
C SER A 64 -4.35 7.05 5.15
N PHE A 65 -4.44 8.12 4.35
CA PHE A 65 -4.36 8.08 2.90
C PHE A 65 -3.30 9.05 2.42
N SER A 66 -2.34 8.56 1.65
CA SER A 66 -1.30 9.38 1.05
C SER A 66 -1.36 9.23 -0.47
N GLY A 67 -1.46 10.35 -1.19
CA GLY A 67 -1.47 10.34 -2.66
C GLY A 67 -0.16 9.79 -3.23
N LEU A 68 -0.27 8.89 -4.19
CA LEU A 68 0.88 8.28 -4.86
C LEU A 68 1.51 9.25 -5.85
N ARG A 69 2.85 9.35 -5.77
CA ARG A 69 3.69 10.05 -6.73
C ARG A 69 4.82 9.10 -7.14
N PRO A 70 4.58 8.16 -8.07
CA PRO A 70 5.55 7.14 -8.41
C PRO A 70 6.81 7.78 -8.98
N VAL A 71 7.98 7.41 -8.44
CA VAL A 71 9.28 7.76 -9.00
C VAL A 71 9.91 6.47 -9.51
N GLY A 72 10.21 6.44 -10.81
CA GLY A 72 10.97 5.35 -11.42
C GLY A 72 12.45 5.55 -11.12
N THR A 73 13.06 4.60 -10.43
CA THR A 73 14.51 4.51 -10.27
C THR A 73 15.01 3.27 -10.99
N ASN A 74 16.24 3.35 -11.53
CA ASN A 74 16.90 2.15 -12.03
C ASN A 74 17.33 1.31 -10.82
N CYS A 75 16.95 0.03 -10.80
CA CYS A 75 17.49 -0.91 -9.82
C CYS A 75 18.97 -1.11 -10.15
N ILE A 76 19.85 -0.49 -9.36
CA ILE A 76 21.29 -0.72 -9.45
C ILE A 76 21.59 -1.94 -8.60
N ARG A 77 22.01 -3.04 -9.25
CA ARG A 77 22.55 -4.21 -8.57
C ARG A 77 24.05 -4.05 -8.53
N ILE A 78 24.60 -3.73 -7.36
CA ILE A 78 26.04 -3.79 -7.11
C ILE A 78 26.36 -5.24 -6.83
N ASP A 79 27.19 -5.87 -7.66
CA ASP A 79 27.77 -7.16 -7.30
C ASP A 79 28.70 -6.94 -6.10
N PRO A 80 28.73 -7.81 -5.08
CA PRO A 80 29.68 -7.68 -3.97
C PRO A 80 31.14 -7.58 -4.44
N ASN A 81 31.48 -8.12 -5.62
CA ASN A 81 32.81 -8.01 -6.23
C ASN A 81 33.04 -6.69 -6.99
N ASP A 82 32.00 -5.88 -7.22
CA ASP A 82 32.11 -4.52 -7.78
C ASP A 82 32.50 -3.47 -6.72
N LEU A 83 32.57 -3.88 -5.45
CA LEU A 83 33.17 -3.06 -4.39
C LEU A 83 34.68 -3.05 -4.60
N ILE A 84 35.18 -2.00 -5.26
CA ILE A 84 36.61 -1.74 -5.35
C ILE A 84 37.12 -1.54 -3.92
N GLU A 85 37.96 -2.47 -3.45
CA GLU A 85 38.76 -2.29 -2.24
C GLU A 85 39.74 -1.12 -2.49
N LEU A 86 39.58 -0.06 -1.69
CA LEU A 86 40.44 1.13 -1.67
C LEU A 86 41.78 0.84 -0.98
#